data_AF-A0A2E8RWD9-F1
#
_entry.id   AF-A0A2E8RWD9-F1
#
_cell.length_a   1.000
_cell.length_b   1.000
_cell.length_c   1.000
_cell.angle_alpha   90.00
_cell.angle_beta   90.00
_cell.angle_gamma   90.00
#
_symmetry.space_group_name_H-M   'P 1'
#
loop_
_entity.id
_entity.type
_entity.pdbx_description
1 polymer ?
#
loop_
_entity_poly.entity_id
_entity_poly.type
_entity_poly.pdbx_seq_one_letter_code
_entity_poly.pdbx_strand_id
1 'polypeptide(L)'
;DEISPGKLPPSYFVGIAGPQTNPIEFFDNTWDGASEFVQSKPNVVASGNMNSTSDPVVFVDSGFPADFDYFLVEMWTDLAGANANAPVYYTEGDYVLWKSELYRCIEPGEHTNKLPPDHPETWELLPPLPDDVRLHPDSPYQGYGLLDTP
;
A
#
# COMPACT_ATOMS: atom_id res chain seq x y z
N ASP A 1 -5.52 -4.25 5.61
CA ASP A 1 -6.57 -4.79 4.74
C ASP A 1 -5.84 -5.11 3.45
N GLU A 2 -5.74 -6.39 3.13
CA GLU A 2 -5.06 -6.87 1.94
C GLU A 2 -6.14 -7.40 1.00
N ILE A 3 -6.23 -6.83 -0.21
CA ILE A 3 -7.11 -7.36 -1.24
C ILE A 3 -6.42 -8.60 -1.80
N SER A 4 -6.93 -9.78 -1.46
CA SER A 4 -6.38 -11.03 -1.98
C SER A 4 -6.42 -11.04 -3.53
N PRO A 5 -5.35 -11.50 -4.20
CA PRO A 5 -5.30 -11.62 -5.65
C PRO A 5 -6.52 -12.40 -6.20
N GLY A 6 -7.13 -11.89 -7.27
CA GLY A 6 -8.28 -12.52 -7.94
C GLY A 6 -9.65 -12.23 -7.31
N LYS A 7 -9.73 -11.42 -6.25
CA LYS A 7 -11.01 -10.88 -5.78
C LYS A 7 -11.52 -9.83 -6.76
N LEU A 8 -12.84 -9.84 -7.02
CA LEU A 8 -13.48 -8.75 -7.75
C LEU A 8 -13.29 -7.45 -6.96
N PRO A 9 -13.02 -6.32 -7.64
CA PRO A 9 -12.97 -5.04 -6.96
C PRO A 9 -14.31 -4.76 -6.27
N PRO A 10 -14.31 -4.03 -5.14
CA PRO A 10 -15.54 -3.66 -4.47
C PRO A 10 -16.43 -2.86 -5.43
N SER A 11 -17.75 -2.98 -5.28
CA SER A 11 -18.69 -2.21 -6.11
C SER A 11 -18.56 -0.70 -5.92
N TYR A 12 -18.13 -0.28 -4.72
CA TYR A 12 -17.96 1.13 -4.34
C TYR A 12 -16.59 1.36 -3.71
N PHE A 13 -15.96 2.49 -4.01
CA PHE A 13 -14.71 2.95 -3.39
C PHE A 13 -14.95 3.37 -1.94
N VAL A 14 -16.03 4.11 -1.67
CA VAL A 14 -16.52 4.44 -0.33
C VAL A 14 -17.83 3.69 -0.04
N GLY A 15 -17.75 2.70 0.84
CA GLY A 15 -18.91 2.01 1.42
C GLY A 15 -19.40 2.71 2.69
N ILE A 16 -20.71 2.88 2.84
CA ILE A 16 -21.29 3.47 4.06
C ILE A 16 -21.87 2.36 4.93
N ALA A 17 -21.26 2.12 6.08
CA ALA A 17 -21.70 1.07 7.01
C ALA A 17 -22.93 1.50 7.84
N GLY A 18 -23.83 0.56 8.08
CA GLY A 18 -24.96 0.71 9.01
C GLY A 18 -26.04 1.72 8.59
N PRO A 19 -27.07 1.90 9.45
CA PRO A 19 -28.07 2.95 9.30
C PRO A 19 -27.49 4.29 9.76
N GLN A 20 -26.62 4.89 8.95
CA GLN A 20 -26.19 6.27 9.16
C GLN A 20 -27.31 7.23 8.78
N THR A 21 -27.62 8.16 9.69
CA THR A 21 -28.66 9.18 9.50
C THR A 21 -28.09 10.59 9.38
N ASN A 22 -26.83 10.79 9.78
CA ASN A 22 -26.15 12.07 9.62
C ASN A 22 -25.95 12.38 8.13
N PRO A 23 -26.10 13.63 7.69
CA PRO A 23 -25.71 14.03 6.34
C PRO A 23 -24.22 13.72 6.09
N ILE A 24 -23.92 13.14 4.93
CA ILE A 24 -22.57 12.87 4.46
C ILE A 24 -22.44 13.51 3.09
N GLU A 25 -21.39 14.31 2.91
CA GLU A 25 -21.22 15.10 1.69
C GLU A 25 -19.84 14.84 1.07
N PHE A 26 -19.81 14.63 -0.24
CA PHE A 26 -18.59 14.47 -1.03
C PHE A 26 -18.61 15.38 -2.25
N PHE A 27 -17.72 16.36 -2.29
CA PHE A 27 -17.64 17.34 -3.36
C PHE A 27 -16.29 17.32 -4.05
N ASP A 28 -16.31 17.43 -5.39
CA ASP A 28 -15.14 17.70 -6.23
C ASP A 28 -13.95 16.74 -6.01
N ASN A 29 -14.23 15.47 -5.70
CA ASN A 29 -13.20 14.45 -5.53
C ASN A 29 -12.79 13.84 -6.87
N THR A 30 -11.54 13.42 -6.97
CA THR A 30 -11.06 12.59 -8.08
C THR A 30 -10.78 11.19 -7.57
N TRP A 31 -11.17 10.15 -8.31
CA TRP A 31 -10.81 8.77 -8.00
C TRP A 31 -10.41 8.00 -9.25
N ASP A 32 -9.59 6.98 -9.06
CA ASP A 32 -9.13 6.08 -10.12
C ASP A 32 -9.52 4.63 -9.75
N GLY A 33 -9.97 3.87 -10.75
CA GLY A 33 -10.37 2.48 -10.59
C GLY A 33 -11.78 2.16 -11.08
N ALA A 34 -12.11 0.86 -11.05
CA ALA A 34 -13.34 0.32 -11.62
C ALA A 34 -14.59 0.47 -10.72
N SER A 35 -14.42 0.85 -9.47
CA SER A 35 -15.51 1.01 -8.50
C SER A 35 -16.27 2.32 -8.72
N GLU A 36 -17.57 2.33 -8.40
CA GLU A 36 -18.30 3.59 -8.24
C GLU A 36 -17.73 4.36 -7.04
N PHE A 37 -17.73 5.70 -7.06
CA PHE A 37 -17.08 6.48 -6.01
C PHE A 37 -17.68 6.25 -4.62
N VAL A 38 -18.99 6.39 -4.46
CA VAL A 38 -19.67 6.24 -3.17
C VAL A 38 -21.02 5.56 -3.34
N GLN A 39 -21.37 4.71 -2.39
CA GLN A 39 -22.69 4.09 -2.34
C GLN A 39 -23.81 5.14 -2.21
N SER A 40 -24.76 5.12 -3.14
CA SER A 40 -25.95 5.98 -3.07
C SER A 40 -26.82 5.65 -1.85
N LYS A 41 -27.11 6.66 -1.02
CA LYS A 41 -28.01 6.56 0.15
C LYS A 41 -28.78 7.87 0.35
N PRO A 42 -29.94 7.84 1.06
CA PRO A 42 -30.78 9.03 1.25
C PRO A 42 -30.09 10.22 1.94
N ASN A 43 -29.11 9.96 2.80
CA ASN A 43 -28.37 10.98 3.57
C ASN A 43 -27.02 11.36 2.92
N VAL A 44 -26.76 10.93 1.68
CA VAL A 44 -25.50 11.18 0.98
C VAL A 44 -25.71 12.16 -0.16
N VAL A 45 -24.92 13.22 -0.18
CA VAL A 45 -24.83 14.15 -1.30
C VAL A 45 -23.44 13.99 -1.91
N ALA A 46 -23.39 13.67 -3.21
CA ALA A 46 -22.14 13.54 -3.95
C ALA A 46 -22.26 14.31 -5.27
N SER A 47 -21.46 15.36 -5.46
CA SER A 47 -21.47 16.15 -6.70
C SER A 47 -20.09 16.62 -7.09
N GLY A 48 -19.87 16.81 -8.39
CA GLY A 48 -18.58 17.27 -8.92
C GLY A 48 -17.46 16.22 -8.90
N ASN A 49 -17.72 15.00 -8.41
CA ASN A 49 -16.71 13.95 -8.37
C ASN A 49 -16.42 13.39 -9.77
N MET A 50 -15.14 13.11 -10.07
CA MET A 50 -14.67 12.65 -11.38
C MET A 50 -13.88 11.34 -11.27
N ASN A 51 -14.22 10.35 -12.11
CA ASN A 51 -13.36 9.19 -12.33
C ASN A 51 -12.34 9.56 -13.40
N SER A 52 -11.07 9.65 -13.02
CA SER A 52 -9.98 9.90 -13.96
C SER A 52 -8.71 9.25 -13.46
N THR A 53 -7.80 8.95 -14.39
CA THR A 53 -6.48 8.46 -14.04
C THR A 53 -5.78 9.45 -13.12
N SER A 54 -5.27 8.94 -12.01
CA SER A 54 -4.48 9.71 -11.06
C SER A 54 -3.01 9.60 -11.44
N ASP A 55 -2.34 10.73 -11.58
CA ASP A 55 -0.89 10.74 -11.77
C ASP A 55 -0.19 10.14 -10.54
N PRO A 56 0.99 9.52 -10.68
CA PRO A 56 1.70 8.97 -9.53
C PRO A 56 2.14 10.07 -8.55
N VAL A 57 2.15 9.76 -7.26
CA VAL A 57 2.77 10.63 -6.25
C VAL A 57 4.28 10.55 -6.43
N VAL A 58 4.93 11.71 -6.54
CA VAL A 58 6.40 11.77 -6.65
C VAL A 58 6.97 12.27 -5.32
N PHE A 59 7.91 11.50 -4.76
CA PHE A 59 8.64 11.85 -3.56
C PHE A 59 10.05 12.35 -3.88
N VAL A 60 10.65 13.14 -2.99
CA VAL A 60 12.02 13.65 -3.15
C VAL A 60 13.02 12.51 -3.22
N ASP A 61 12.91 11.55 -2.30
CA ASP A 61 13.69 10.32 -2.31
C ASP A 61 12.94 9.23 -1.53
N SER A 62 12.17 8.43 -2.26
CA SER A 62 11.44 7.31 -1.67
C SER A 62 12.36 6.15 -1.28
N GLY A 63 13.64 6.18 -1.67
CA GLY A 63 14.60 5.14 -1.37
C GLY A 63 14.54 3.89 -2.25
N PHE A 64 13.65 3.84 -3.24
CA PHE A 64 13.54 2.73 -4.17
C PHE A 64 13.66 3.19 -5.63
N PRO A 65 14.04 2.28 -6.56
CA PRO A 65 13.93 2.54 -7.99
C PRO A 65 12.53 3.04 -8.38
N ALA A 66 12.45 3.90 -9.39
CA ALA A 66 11.18 4.49 -9.83
C ALA A 66 10.15 3.47 -10.32
N ASP A 67 10.59 2.27 -10.68
CA ASP A 67 9.78 1.13 -11.12
C ASP A 67 9.53 0.08 -10.01
N PHE A 68 9.94 0.38 -8.77
CA PHE A 68 9.73 -0.51 -7.64
C PHE A 68 8.27 -0.51 -7.20
N ASP A 69 7.68 -1.70 -7.13
CA ASP A 69 6.33 -1.89 -6.62
C ASP A 69 6.37 -2.08 -5.10
N TYR A 70 6.00 -1.03 -4.37
CA TYR A 70 5.93 -1.01 -2.90
C TYR A 70 4.97 -2.04 -2.32
N PHE A 71 3.98 -2.50 -3.09
CA PHE A 71 3.06 -3.54 -2.63
C PHE A 71 3.73 -4.92 -2.54
N LEU A 72 4.95 -5.07 -3.06
CA LEU A 72 5.75 -6.30 -2.93
C LEU A 72 6.57 -6.36 -1.63
N VAL A 73 6.62 -5.29 -0.84
CA VAL A 73 7.34 -5.29 0.44
C VAL A 73 6.44 -5.82 1.54
N GLU A 74 6.87 -6.91 2.16
CA GLU A 74 6.16 -7.53 3.28
C GLU A 74 6.90 -7.35 4.60
N MET A 75 6.22 -7.47 5.73
CA MET A 75 6.89 -7.61 7.02
C MET A 75 7.28 -9.07 7.21
N TRP A 76 8.55 -9.34 7.51
CA TRP A 76 8.99 -10.73 7.71
C TRP A 76 8.24 -11.39 8.86
N THR A 77 7.75 -12.60 8.62
CA THR A 77 7.20 -13.51 9.62
C THR A 77 7.49 -14.96 9.26
N ASP A 78 7.57 -15.83 10.26
CA ASP A 78 7.68 -17.28 10.09
C ASP A 78 6.31 -17.93 9.86
N LEU A 79 5.25 -17.38 10.45
CA LEU A 79 3.91 -17.97 10.47
C LEU A 79 2.81 -16.96 10.11
N ALA A 80 1.93 -17.35 9.18
CA ALA A 80 0.74 -16.59 8.83
C ALA A 80 -0.36 -16.79 9.89
N GLY A 81 -0.42 -15.88 10.86
CA GLY A 81 -1.43 -15.93 11.94
C GLY A 81 -2.88 -16.01 11.44
N ALA A 82 -3.19 -15.33 10.33
CA ALA A 82 -4.51 -15.37 9.70
C ALA A 82 -4.84 -16.71 9.01
N ASN A 83 -3.83 -17.51 8.68
CA ASN A 83 -3.98 -18.81 8.02
C ASN A 83 -3.61 -19.96 8.97
N ALA A 84 -4.20 -19.95 10.17
CA ALA A 84 -3.99 -20.99 11.19
C ALA A 84 -2.51 -21.28 11.51
N ASN A 85 -1.65 -20.24 11.52
CA ASN A 85 -0.21 -20.35 11.70
C ASN A 85 0.48 -21.25 10.66
N ALA A 86 0.00 -21.26 9.42
CA ALA A 86 0.71 -21.90 8.32
C ALA A 86 2.08 -21.22 8.11
N PRO A 87 3.14 -21.97 7.75
CA PRO A 87 4.43 -21.38 7.41
C PRO A 87 4.32 -20.39 6.25
N VAL A 88 5.03 -19.27 6.33
CA VAL A 88 5.17 -18.32 5.22
C VAL A 88 6.38 -18.70 4.38
N TYR A 89 6.16 -18.83 3.08
CA TYR A 89 7.20 -19.15 2.12
C TYR A 89 7.61 -17.91 1.36
N TYR A 90 8.91 -17.71 1.24
CA TYR A 90 9.54 -16.66 0.45
C TYR A 90 10.31 -17.27 -0.71
N THR A 91 10.34 -16.56 -1.82
CA THR A 91 11.01 -16.92 -3.05
C THR A 91 12.07 -15.89 -3.42
N GLU A 92 13.01 -16.28 -4.28
CA GLU A 92 14.04 -15.37 -4.79
C GLU A 92 13.41 -14.09 -5.38
N GLY A 93 13.89 -12.93 -4.92
CA GLY A 93 13.39 -11.62 -5.32
C GLY A 93 12.39 -10.99 -4.36
N ASP A 94 11.83 -11.74 -3.40
CA ASP A 94 10.91 -11.18 -2.40
C ASP A 94 11.61 -10.16 -1.49
N TYR A 95 10.89 -9.10 -1.12
CA TYR A 95 11.38 -8.04 -0.25
C TYR A 95 10.68 -8.11 1.11
N VAL A 96 11.46 -8.13 2.18
CA VAL A 96 10.92 -8.15 3.54
C VAL A 96 11.56 -7.10 4.43
N LEU A 97 10.75 -6.54 5.33
CA LEU A 97 11.22 -5.71 6.43
C LEU A 97 11.40 -6.54 7.70
N TRP A 98 12.57 -6.40 8.33
CA TRP A 98 12.83 -6.90 9.67
C TRP A 98 13.47 -5.79 10.52
N LYS A 99 12.79 -5.36 11.58
CA LYS A 99 13.27 -4.29 12.48
C LYS A 99 13.73 -3.00 11.76
N SER A 100 13.01 -2.60 10.72
CA SER A 100 13.30 -1.42 9.88
C SER A 100 14.47 -1.58 8.90
N GLU A 101 15.04 -2.77 8.80
CA GLU A 101 16.01 -3.12 7.77
C GLU A 101 15.30 -3.85 6.63
N LEU A 102 15.62 -3.46 5.39
CA LEU A 102 15.08 -4.07 4.19
C LEU A 102 16.01 -5.19 3.72
N TYR A 103 15.44 -6.37 3.49
CA TYR A 103 16.14 -7.53 2.98
C TYR A 103 15.51 -8.01 1.67
N ARG A 104 16.35 -8.52 0.77
CA ARG A 104 15.92 -9.22 -0.45
C ARG A 104 16.26 -10.70 -0.35
N CYS A 105 15.31 -11.57 -0.66
CA CYS A 105 15.57 -13.00 -0.76
C CYS A 105 16.43 -13.27 -2.01
N ILE A 106 17.59 -13.89 -1.83
CA ILE A 106 18.56 -14.21 -2.89
C ILE A 106 18.73 -15.71 -3.12
N GLU A 107 18.11 -16.55 -2.28
CA GLU A 107 18.20 -18.00 -2.43
C GLU A 107 17.15 -18.52 -3.43
N PRO A 108 17.55 -19.29 -4.45
CA PRO A 108 16.60 -19.87 -5.40
C PRO A 108 15.66 -20.89 -4.76
N GLY A 109 14.38 -20.87 -5.13
CA GLY A 109 13.36 -21.81 -4.63
C GLY A 109 12.46 -21.20 -3.55
N GLU A 110 11.71 -22.06 -2.84
CA GLU A 110 10.80 -21.66 -1.76
C GLU A 110 11.39 -21.98 -0.39
N HIS A 111 11.41 -20.98 0.51
CA HIS A 111 12.04 -21.10 1.83
C HIS A 111 11.13 -20.56 2.94
N THR A 112 11.21 -21.16 4.12
CA THR A 112 10.45 -20.73 5.32
C THR A 112 11.37 -20.79 6.54
N ASN A 113 11.02 -20.07 7.62
CA ASN A 113 11.72 -20.09 8.92
C ASN A 113 13.20 -19.68 8.87
N LYS A 114 13.61 -18.91 7.86
CA LYS A 114 14.96 -18.34 7.77
C LYS A 114 14.90 -16.87 8.13
N LEU A 115 15.27 -16.53 9.37
CA LEU A 115 15.25 -15.16 9.88
C LEU A 115 16.31 -14.30 9.16
N PRO A 116 15.99 -13.10 8.64
CA PRO A 116 16.90 -12.37 7.75
C PRO A 116 18.33 -12.11 8.27
N PRO A 117 18.55 -11.54 9.46
CA PRO A 117 19.90 -11.29 9.98
C PRO A 117 20.73 -12.56 10.24
N ASP A 118 20.09 -13.71 10.43
CA ASP A 118 20.77 -14.96 10.81
C ASP A 118 21.08 -15.86 9.60
N HIS A 119 20.53 -15.53 8.43
CA HIS A 119 20.58 -16.33 7.20
C HIS A 119 21.03 -15.50 5.98
N PRO A 120 22.29 -15.01 5.96
CA PRO A 120 22.81 -14.20 4.86
C PRO A 120 22.95 -14.97 3.54
N GLU A 121 22.89 -16.30 3.57
CA GLU A 121 22.78 -17.15 2.38
C GLU A 121 21.41 -17.04 1.69
N THR A 122 20.39 -16.61 2.43
CA THR A 122 19.01 -16.42 1.95
C THR A 122 18.67 -14.96 1.76
N TRP A 123 19.19 -14.09 2.62
CA TRP A 123 18.77 -12.70 2.69
C TRP A 123 19.94 -11.75 2.50
N GLU A 124 19.82 -10.90 1.48
CA GLU A 124 20.72 -9.77 1.28
C GLU A 124 20.17 -8.53 1.99
N LEU A 125 20.91 -8.00 2.96
CA LEU A 125 20.62 -6.71 3.56
C LEU A 125 20.82 -5.60 2.52
N LEU A 126 19.77 -4.82 2.28
CA LEU A 126 19.83 -3.68 1.37
C LEU A 126 20.20 -2.39 2.12
N PRO A 127 20.73 -1.37 1.42
CA PRO A 127 20.97 -0.07 2.01
C PRO A 127 19.73 0.47 2.72
N PRO A 128 19.90 1.22 3.83
CA PRO A 128 18.79 1.89 4.49
C PRO A 128 18.01 2.74 3.51
N LEU A 129 16.68 2.71 3.60
CA LEU A 129 15.82 3.55 2.80
C LEU A 129 15.96 5.00 3.31
N PRO A 130 16.31 5.97 2.45
CA PRO A 130 16.27 7.40 2.74
C PRO A 130 14.97 7.86 3.43
N ASP A 131 13.84 7.21 3.12
CA ASP A 131 12.50 7.48 3.65
C ASP A 131 12.14 8.99 3.59
N ASP A 132 12.54 9.65 2.51
CA ASP A 132 12.19 11.05 2.25
C ASP A 132 10.90 11.14 1.45
N VAL A 133 9.81 10.85 2.16
CA VAL A 133 8.43 10.91 1.63
C VAL A 133 7.87 12.33 1.55
N ARG A 134 8.74 13.36 1.55
CA ARG A 134 8.34 14.72 1.18
C ARG A 134 7.98 14.73 -0.31
N LEU A 135 6.90 15.43 -0.65
CA LEU A 135 6.49 15.56 -2.04
C LEU A 135 7.57 16.30 -2.84
N HIS A 136 8.02 15.68 -3.93
CA HIS A 136 8.91 16.34 -4.88
C HIS A 136 8.20 17.58 -5.47
N PRO A 137 8.89 18.70 -5.73
CA PRO A 137 8.26 19.90 -6.29
C PRO A 137 7.41 19.68 -7.55
N ASP A 138 7.73 18.65 -8.34
CA ASP A 138 7.00 18.28 -9.56
C ASP A 138 5.81 17.32 -9.31
N SER A 139 5.57 16.91 -8.07
CA SER A 139 4.43 16.07 -7.73
C SER A 139 3.12 16.82 -7.99
N PRO A 140 2.11 16.22 -8.63
CA PRO A 140 0.82 16.87 -8.87
C PRO A 140 0.01 17.07 -7.57
N TYR A 141 0.47 16.48 -6.47
CA TYR A 141 -0.17 16.53 -5.15
C TYR A 141 0.47 17.53 -4.19
N GLN A 142 1.16 18.55 -4.70
CA GLN A 142 1.62 19.66 -3.86
C GLN A 142 0.47 20.29 -3.07
N GLY A 143 0.68 20.52 -1.77
CA GLY A 143 -0.33 21.09 -0.88
C GLY A 143 -1.37 20.10 -0.33
N TYR A 144 -1.21 18.80 -0.58
CA TYR A 144 -2.01 17.74 0.06
C TYR A 144 -1.22 17.06 1.19
N GLY A 145 -1.93 16.50 2.18
CA GLY A 145 -1.33 15.77 3.31
C GLY A 145 -1.29 16.56 4.63
N LEU A 146 -0.40 16.17 5.54
CA LEU A 146 -0.12 16.92 6.76
C LEU A 146 0.60 18.21 6.38
N LEU A 147 -0.17 19.28 6.24
CA LEU A 147 0.37 20.62 6.08
C LEU A 147 0.98 21.04 7.41
N ASP A 148 2.19 21.59 7.37
CA ASP A 148 2.74 22.33 8.50
C ASP A 148 1.73 23.44 8.84
N THR A 149 0.97 23.23 9.91
CA THR A 149 0.12 24.28 10.46
C THR A 149 1.03 25.36 11.05
N PRO A 150 0.89 26.63 10.66
CA PRO A 150 1.71 27.72 11.18
C PRO A 150 1.58 27.90 12.70
#